data_AF-A0A7S4D6S3-F1
#
_entry.id   AF-A0A7S4D6S3-F1
#
_cell.length_a   1.000
_cell.length_b   1.000
_cell.length_c   1.000
_cell.angle_alpha   90.00
_cell.angle_beta   90.00
_cell.angle_gamma   90.00
#
_symmetry.space_group_name_H-M   'P 1'
#
loop_
_entity.id
_entity.type
_entity.pdbx_description
1 polymer ?
#
loop_
_entity_poly.entity_id
_entity_poly.type
_entity_poly.pdbx_seq_one_letter_code
_entity_poly.pdbx_strand_id
1 'polypeptide(L)'
;DLVEAMVKKFQYVPRFVASTIRSLPSLEDKKHAERARRLVALRHLLALGAAKPRVFAKGLQTHANDMHMPMSVLSTLFERYAARSEGTKGPKFQRTQQLKGKLQLHVLVAALCLGRGRGGGALDLAELREDLALAPDKIAAQAREVGCVVESRRAAAPQGGGGKAGGMTYTATLRVPLQFPEPR
;
A
#
# COMPACT_ATOMS: atom_id res chain seq x y z
N ASP A 1 18.25 4.19 15.09
CA ASP A 1 17.06 4.65 14.34
C ASP A 1 16.56 3.51 13.44
N LEU A 2 15.38 2.93 13.76
CA LEU A 2 14.84 1.76 13.08
C LEU A 2 14.55 2.04 11.59
N VAL A 3 14.18 3.29 11.28
CA VAL A 3 13.93 3.72 9.90
C VAL A 3 15.22 3.76 9.12
N GLU A 4 16.31 4.29 9.68
CA GLU A 4 17.62 4.26 9.03
C GLU A 4 18.13 2.84 8.84
N ALA A 5 17.94 1.95 9.81
CA ALA A 5 18.30 0.54 9.67
C ALA A 5 17.49 -0.14 8.55
N MET A 6 16.21 0.19 8.42
CA MET A 6 15.37 -0.28 7.31
C MET A 6 15.81 0.34 5.98
N VAL A 7 16.05 1.64 5.89
CA VAL A 7 16.51 2.31 4.65
C VAL A 7 17.89 1.80 4.22
N LYS A 8 18.81 1.53 5.16
CA LYS A 8 20.11 0.93 4.86
C LYS A 8 20.00 -0.51 4.36
N LYS A 9 19.05 -1.28 4.90
CA LYS A 9 18.86 -2.70 4.57
C LYS A 9 17.97 -2.94 3.34
N PHE A 10 17.04 -2.04 3.06
CA PHE A 10 16.08 -2.15 1.97
C PHE A 10 16.31 -1.02 0.97
N GLN A 11 16.64 -1.34 -0.30
CA GLN A 11 16.81 -0.34 -1.37
C GLN A 11 15.57 0.54 -1.60
N TYR A 12 14.39 0.06 -1.21
CA TYR A 12 13.13 0.79 -1.31
C TYR A 12 12.27 0.59 -0.06
N VAL A 13 11.92 1.70 0.59
CA VAL A 13 10.95 1.76 1.68
C VAL A 13 9.80 2.67 1.24
N PRO A 14 8.56 2.17 1.11
CA PRO A 14 7.42 3.00 0.76
C PRO A 14 7.24 4.18 1.74
N ARG A 15 6.82 5.34 1.23
CA ARG A 15 6.68 6.57 2.02
C ARG A 15 5.72 6.40 3.17
N PHE A 16 4.57 5.76 2.92
CA PHE A 16 3.56 5.48 3.94
C PHE A 16 4.11 4.58 5.05
N VAL A 17 4.96 3.62 4.68
CA VAL A 17 5.59 2.72 5.65
C VAL A 17 6.59 3.49 6.51
N ALA A 18 7.45 4.31 5.88
CA ALA A 18 8.42 5.13 6.59
C ALA A 18 7.77 6.11 7.57
N SER A 19 6.71 6.81 7.16
CA SER A 19 5.97 7.74 8.01
C SER A 19 5.28 7.03 9.18
N THR A 20 4.72 5.85 8.94
CA THR A 20 4.01 5.07 9.96
C THR A 20 4.97 4.48 10.99
N ILE A 21 6.14 3.98 10.57
CA ILE A 21 7.18 3.44 11.49
C ILE A 21 7.62 4.52 12.49
N ARG A 22 7.85 5.75 12.05
CA ARG A 22 8.25 6.86 12.95
C ARG A 22 7.22 7.17 14.03
N SER A 23 5.95 6.79 13.80
CA SER A 23 4.86 6.94 14.76
C SER A 23 4.54 5.67 15.53
N LEU A 24 5.30 4.57 15.33
CA LEU A 24 5.13 3.38 16.14
C LEU A 24 5.76 3.62 17.52
N PRO A 25 4.98 3.50 18.61
CA PRO A 25 5.52 3.48 19.97
C PRO A 25 6.27 2.16 20.26
N SER A 26 6.74 1.99 21.51
CA SER A 26 7.48 0.79 21.95
C SER A 26 6.78 -0.52 21.58
N LEU A 27 7.57 -1.48 21.07
CA LEU A 27 7.13 -2.81 20.62
C LEU A 27 6.84 -3.79 21.76
N GLU A 28 7.07 -3.39 23.02
CA GLU A 28 6.80 -4.22 24.21
C GLU A 28 5.29 -4.45 24.43
N ASP A 29 4.44 -3.53 23.96
CA ASP A 29 2.99 -3.72 23.97
C ASP A 29 2.53 -4.61 22.80
N LYS A 30 1.76 -5.65 23.12
CA LYS A 30 1.14 -6.57 22.14
C LYS A 30 0.37 -5.84 21.03
N LYS A 31 -0.32 -4.72 21.34
CA LYS A 31 -1.05 -3.92 20.35
C LYS A 31 -0.11 -3.27 19.35
N HIS A 32 1.03 -2.78 19.80
CA HIS A 32 2.04 -2.15 18.95
C HIS A 32 2.80 -3.19 18.13
N ALA A 33 3.09 -4.35 18.71
CA ALA A 33 3.67 -5.48 17.97
C ALA A 33 2.74 -5.95 16.84
N GLU A 34 1.43 -6.03 17.08
CA GLU A 34 0.45 -6.37 16.05
C GLU A 34 0.36 -5.30 14.95
N ARG A 35 0.39 -4.02 15.32
CA ARG A 35 0.44 -2.92 14.36
C ARG A 35 1.71 -2.97 13.50
N ALA A 36 2.86 -3.28 14.10
CA ALA A 36 4.12 -3.47 13.38
C ALA A 36 4.05 -4.66 12.41
N ARG A 37 3.46 -5.79 12.80
CA ARG A 37 3.23 -6.93 11.90
C ARG A 37 2.39 -6.56 10.69
N ARG A 38 1.28 -5.83 10.91
CA ARG A 38 0.42 -5.31 9.82
C ARG A 38 1.18 -4.36 8.91
N LEU A 39 2.08 -3.55 9.45
CA LEU A 39 2.91 -2.64 8.67
C LEU A 39 3.93 -3.39 7.80
N VAL A 40 4.53 -4.46 8.31
CA VAL A 40 5.40 -5.36 7.52
C VAL A 40 4.60 -6.03 6.39
N ALA A 41 3.40 -6.52 6.69
CA ALA A 41 2.52 -7.10 5.66
C ALA A 41 2.17 -6.07 4.57
N LEU A 42 1.83 -4.84 4.95
CA LEU A 42 1.56 -3.75 4.00
C LEU A 42 2.80 -3.44 3.13
N ARG A 43 3.98 -3.40 3.74
CA ARG A 43 5.25 -3.21 3.00
C ARG A 43 5.46 -4.30 1.96
N HIS A 44 5.13 -5.56 2.27
CA HIS A 44 5.22 -6.66 1.31
C HIS A 44 4.20 -6.52 0.16
N LEU A 45 2.97 -6.09 0.44
CA LEU A 45 1.97 -5.82 -0.60
C LEU A 45 2.40 -4.67 -1.53
N LEU A 46 2.97 -3.60 -0.97
CA LEU A 46 3.50 -2.46 -1.72
C LEU A 46 4.71 -2.86 -2.58
N ALA A 47 5.64 -3.62 -2.02
CA ALA A 47 6.79 -4.15 -2.76
C ALA A 47 6.34 -5.02 -3.94
N LEU A 48 5.36 -5.91 -3.73
CA LEU A 48 4.75 -6.67 -4.82
C LEU A 48 4.12 -5.73 -5.85
N GLY A 49 3.37 -4.72 -5.41
CA GLY A 49 2.72 -3.73 -6.28
C GLY A 49 3.68 -3.04 -7.25
N ALA A 50 4.85 -2.64 -6.74
CA ALA A 50 5.94 -2.02 -7.50
C ALA A 50 6.75 -3.01 -8.34
N ALA A 51 6.77 -4.30 -7.99
CA ALA A 51 7.51 -5.32 -8.73
C ALA A 51 6.97 -5.56 -10.14
N LYS A 52 7.85 -6.08 -11.01
CA LYS A 52 7.54 -6.42 -12.40
C LYS A 52 6.27 -7.29 -12.49
N PRO A 53 5.35 -6.99 -13.42
CA PRO A 53 4.06 -7.68 -13.51
C PRO A 53 4.18 -9.13 -14.00
N ARG A 54 5.35 -9.54 -14.49
CA ARG A 54 5.61 -10.89 -15.00
C ARG A 54 6.91 -11.42 -14.40
N VAL A 55 6.82 -12.61 -13.80
CA VAL A 55 7.93 -13.31 -13.15
C VAL A 55 7.90 -14.77 -13.54
N PHE A 56 9.06 -15.34 -13.87
CA PHE A 56 9.20 -16.78 -14.09
C PHE A 56 9.39 -17.50 -12.76
N ALA A 57 8.82 -18.70 -12.60
CA ALA A 57 8.93 -19.46 -11.36
C ALA A 57 10.39 -19.72 -10.95
N LYS A 58 11.28 -19.97 -11.93
CA LYS A 58 12.72 -20.17 -11.71
C LYS A 58 13.42 -18.95 -11.09
N GLY A 59 12.88 -17.75 -11.25
CA GLY A 59 13.44 -16.51 -10.71
C GLY A 59 12.81 -16.06 -9.39
N LEU A 60 11.87 -16.83 -8.81
CA LEU A 60 11.13 -16.41 -7.62
C LEU A 60 12.04 -16.15 -6.42
N GLN A 61 13.06 -16.98 -6.20
CA GLN A 61 13.98 -16.80 -5.08
C GLN A 61 14.76 -15.49 -5.19
N THR A 62 15.25 -15.16 -6.39
CA THR A 62 15.92 -13.88 -6.65
C THR A 62 14.97 -12.72 -6.36
N HIS A 63 13.74 -12.80 -6.86
CA HIS A 63 12.72 -11.77 -6.58
C HIS A 63 12.39 -11.64 -5.09
N ALA A 64 12.33 -12.74 -4.35
CA ALA A 64 12.12 -12.74 -2.90
C ALA A 64 13.26 -12.01 -2.19
N ASN A 65 14.50 -12.26 -2.60
CA ASN A 65 15.68 -11.61 -2.05
C ASN A 65 15.71 -10.11 -2.39
N ASP A 66 15.44 -9.74 -3.64
CA ASP A 66 15.39 -8.33 -4.09
C ASP A 66 14.32 -7.53 -3.34
N MET A 67 13.16 -8.16 -3.11
CA MET A 67 12.10 -7.57 -2.31
C MET A 67 12.33 -7.72 -0.81
N HIS A 68 13.38 -8.41 -0.36
CA HIS A 68 13.60 -8.79 1.04
C HIS A 68 12.32 -9.32 1.70
N MET A 69 11.72 -10.31 1.07
CA MET A 69 10.47 -10.95 1.47
C MET A 69 10.73 -12.45 1.66
N PRO A 70 10.22 -13.07 2.72
CA PRO A 70 10.30 -14.52 2.85
C PRO A 70 9.66 -15.21 1.65
N MET A 71 10.28 -16.28 1.16
CA MET A 71 9.82 -16.96 -0.05
C MET A 71 8.41 -17.57 0.09
N SER A 72 8.05 -18.02 1.28
CA SER A 72 6.69 -18.46 1.63
C SER A 72 5.65 -17.35 1.48
N VAL A 73 5.98 -16.13 1.92
CA VAL A 73 5.12 -14.94 1.79
C VAL A 73 4.99 -14.57 0.31
N LEU A 74 6.10 -14.54 -0.44
CA LEU A 74 6.05 -14.21 -1.86
C LEU A 74 5.22 -15.20 -2.66
N SER A 75 5.35 -16.50 -2.39
CA SER A 75 4.54 -17.56 -3.01
C SER A 75 3.05 -17.30 -2.79
N THR A 76 2.67 -17.11 -1.52
CA THR A 76 1.28 -16.86 -1.12
C THR A 76 0.70 -15.62 -1.81
N LEU A 77 1.51 -14.57 -1.94
CA LEU A 77 1.11 -13.34 -2.61
C LEU A 77 0.93 -13.55 -4.13
N PHE A 78 1.81 -14.30 -4.78
CA PHE A 78 1.67 -14.62 -6.21
C PHE A 78 0.45 -15.48 -6.49
N GLU A 79 0.13 -16.44 -5.64
CA GLU A 79 -1.09 -17.26 -5.76
C GLU A 79 -2.36 -16.40 -5.68
N ARG A 80 -2.33 -15.33 -4.89
CA ARG A 80 -3.50 -14.47 -4.67
C ARG A 80 -3.63 -13.32 -5.67
N TYR A 81 -2.51 -12.80 -6.16
CA TYR A 81 -2.44 -11.56 -6.95
C TYR A 81 -1.75 -11.71 -8.32
N ALA A 82 -1.47 -12.93 -8.76
CA ALA A 82 -1.05 -13.21 -10.14
C ALA A 82 -1.72 -14.47 -10.69
N ALA A 83 -1.91 -14.50 -12.01
CA ALA A 83 -2.32 -15.69 -12.73
C ALA A 83 -1.08 -16.53 -13.04
N ARG A 84 -1.13 -17.82 -12.72
CA ARG A 84 -0.14 -18.78 -13.16
C ARG A 84 -0.49 -19.26 -14.56
N SER A 85 0.50 -19.31 -15.44
CA SER A 85 0.36 -19.89 -16.77
C SER A 85 1.59 -20.70 -17.13
N GLU A 86 1.38 -21.75 -17.91
CA GLU A 86 2.47 -22.53 -18.48
C GLU A 86 2.86 -21.91 -19.83
N GLY A 87 4.15 -21.76 -20.05
CA GLY A 87 4.69 -21.29 -21.32
C GLY A 87 5.90 -22.10 -21.72
N THR A 88 6.39 -21.86 -22.94
CA THR A 88 7.53 -22.58 -23.52
C THR A 88 8.82 -22.52 -22.68
N LYS A 89 8.97 -21.51 -21.82
CA LYS A 89 10.11 -21.33 -20.90
C LYS A 89 9.83 -21.81 -19.46
N GLY A 90 8.72 -22.50 -19.24
CA GLY A 90 8.25 -22.96 -17.93
C GLY A 90 7.15 -22.07 -17.30
N PRO A 91 6.72 -22.39 -16.07
CA PRO A 91 5.63 -21.68 -15.41
C PRO A 91 6.00 -20.22 -15.13
N LYS A 92 5.05 -19.33 -15.42
CA LYS A 92 5.17 -17.88 -15.18
C LYS A 92 3.98 -17.38 -14.37
N PHE A 93 4.25 -16.42 -13.51
CA PHE A 93 3.26 -15.62 -12.81
C PHE A 93 3.09 -14.31 -13.56
N GLN A 94 1.85 -13.96 -13.88
CA GLN A 94 1.50 -12.72 -14.56
C GLN A 94 0.36 -12.03 -13.84
N ARG A 95 0.58 -10.79 -13.43
CA ARG A 95 -0.45 -9.96 -12.80
C ARG A 95 -1.29 -9.28 -13.88
N THR A 96 -2.55 -9.71 -13.99
CA THR A 96 -3.55 -9.07 -14.84
C THR A 96 -3.98 -7.73 -14.26
N GLN A 97 -4.66 -6.89 -15.05
CA GLN A 97 -5.17 -5.60 -14.58
C GLN A 97 -6.17 -5.77 -13.43
N GLN A 98 -7.03 -6.79 -13.48
CA GLN A 98 -7.98 -7.12 -12.41
C GLN A 98 -7.26 -7.47 -11.11
N LEU A 99 -6.22 -8.32 -11.17
CA LEU A 99 -5.44 -8.70 -9.99
C LEU A 99 -4.60 -7.55 -9.44
N LYS A 100 -4.13 -6.64 -10.32
CA LYS A 100 -3.50 -5.38 -9.92
C LYS A 100 -4.50 -4.49 -9.15
N GLY A 101 -5.72 -4.34 -9.65
CA GLY A 101 -6.79 -3.60 -8.96
C GLY A 101 -7.10 -4.22 -7.59
N LYS A 102 -7.26 -5.55 -7.53
CA LYS A 102 -7.47 -6.28 -6.27
C LYS A 102 -6.34 -6.03 -5.27
N LEU A 103 -5.08 -6.05 -5.70
CA LEU A 103 -3.93 -5.75 -4.84
C LEU A 103 -3.98 -4.32 -4.30
N GLN A 104 -4.28 -3.34 -5.15
CA GLN A 104 -4.40 -1.93 -4.77
C GLN A 104 -5.49 -1.71 -3.71
N LEU A 105 -6.65 -2.35 -3.86
CA LEU A 105 -7.73 -2.28 -2.86
C LEU A 105 -7.31 -2.91 -1.53
N HIS A 106 -6.60 -4.05 -1.54
CA HIS A 106 -6.10 -4.66 -0.30
C HIS A 106 -5.03 -3.80 0.39
N VAL A 107 -4.15 -3.16 -0.38
CA VAL A 107 -3.18 -2.18 0.14
C VAL A 107 -3.91 -1.02 0.84
N LEU A 108 -4.96 -0.50 0.22
CA LEU A 108 -5.76 0.60 0.76
C LEU A 108 -6.45 0.23 2.07
N VAL A 109 -7.12 -0.93 2.11
CA VAL A 109 -7.76 -1.44 3.34
C VAL A 109 -6.71 -1.67 4.44
N ALA A 110 -5.57 -2.28 4.13
CA ALA A 110 -4.51 -2.50 5.10
C ALA A 110 -3.94 -1.17 5.65
N ALA A 111 -3.79 -0.15 4.80
CA ALA A 111 -3.37 1.18 5.22
C ALA A 111 -4.42 1.88 6.12
N LEU A 112 -5.71 1.75 5.82
CA LEU A 112 -6.80 2.28 6.65
C LEU A 112 -6.81 1.65 8.05
N CYS A 113 -6.57 0.34 8.13
CA CYS A 113 -6.43 -0.38 9.40
C CYS A 113 -5.19 0.05 10.23
N LEU A 114 -4.23 0.73 9.61
CA LEU A 114 -3.02 1.27 10.25
C LEU A 114 -3.12 2.76 10.58
N GLY A 115 -4.17 3.44 10.10
CA GLY A 115 -4.40 4.88 10.22
C GLY A 115 -4.36 5.42 11.66
N ARG A 116 -4.11 6.72 11.79
CA ARG A 116 -3.72 7.39 13.04
C ARG A 116 -4.86 7.81 13.99
N GLY A 117 -6.11 7.41 13.73
CA GLY A 117 -7.24 7.69 14.64
C GLY A 117 -7.35 6.69 15.79
N ARG A 118 -7.95 7.10 16.93
CA ARG A 118 -8.42 6.16 17.97
C ARG A 118 -9.42 5.19 17.33
N GLY A 119 -8.94 3.99 16.96
CA GLY A 119 -9.75 2.94 16.33
C GLY A 119 -9.33 2.53 14.92
N GLY A 120 -8.41 3.26 14.26
CA GLY A 120 -8.17 3.08 12.82
C GLY A 120 -9.39 3.51 11.99
N GLY A 121 -9.18 3.97 10.75
CA GLY A 121 -10.30 4.32 9.88
C GLY A 121 -10.18 5.63 9.13
N ALA A 122 -9.33 6.57 9.57
CA ALA A 122 -9.02 7.79 8.79
C ALA A 122 -7.59 7.73 8.23
N LEU A 123 -7.43 8.08 6.95
CA LEU A 123 -6.17 8.01 6.21
C LEU A 123 -6.06 9.16 5.21
N ASP A 124 -4.97 9.93 5.29
CA ASP A 124 -4.54 10.80 4.20
C ASP A 124 -3.99 9.94 3.04
N LEU A 125 -4.57 10.07 1.85
CA LEU A 125 -4.23 9.27 0.68
C LEU A 125 -2.96 9.74 -0.03
N ALA A 126 -2.36 10.88 0.35
CA ALA A 126 -1.25 11.49 -0.36
C ALA A 126 0.01 10.61 -0.42
N GLU A 127 0.39 9.96 0.67
CA GLU A 127 1.57 9.08 0.66
C GLU A 127 1.28 7.78 -0.09
N LEU A 128 0.10 7.22 0.13
CA LEU A 128 -0.29 5.95 -0.47
C LEU A 128 -0.48 6.05 -1.98
N ARG A 129 -0.96 7.18 -2.50
CA ARG A 129 -1.09 7.39 -3.96
C ARG A 129 0.26 7.43 -4.66
N GLU A 130 1.27 8.01 -4.01
CA GLU A 130 2.63 8.07 -4.53
C GLU A 130 3.24 6.66 -4.54
N ASP A 131 3.10 5.91 -3.44
CA ASP A 131 3.58 4.53 -3.36
C ASP A 131 2.88 3.58 -4.36
N LEU A 132 1.61 3.84 -4.68
CA LEU A 132 0.83 3.08 -5.66
C LEU A 132 0.92 3.62 -7.10
N ALA A 133 1.59 4.76 -7.32
CA ALA A 133 1.61 5.50 -8.58
C ALA A 133 0.21 5.72 -9.18
N LEU A 134 -0.72 6.22 -8.35
CA LEU A 134 -2.10 6.51 -8.74
C LEU A 134 -2.37 8.01 -8.84
N ALA A 135 -3.19 8.37 -9.83
CA ALA A 135 -3.77 9.69 -9.90
C ALA A 135 -4.67 9.95 -8.67
N PRO A 136 -4.75 11.20 -8.18
CA PRO A 136 -5.55 11.55 -6.99
C PRO A 136 -7.01 11.07 -7.08
N ASP A 137 -7.66 11.27 -8.23
CA ASP A 137 -9.06 10.87 -8.40
C ASP A 137 -9.24 9.35 -8.42
N LYS A 138 -8.23 8.62 -8.89
CA LYS A 138 -8.26 7.15 -8.95
C LYS A 138 -8.14 6.53 -7.56
N ILE A 139 -7.24 7.03 -6.71
CA ILE A 139 -7.15 6.52 -5.33
C ILE A 139 -8.39 6.91 -4.52
N ALA A 140 -8.97 8.09 -4.79
CA ALA A 140 -10.22 8.52 -4.17
C ALA A 140 -11.40 7.61 -4.60
N ALA A 141 -11.49 7.25 -5.88
CA ALA A 141 -12.49 6.30 -6.37
C ALA A 141 -12.32 4.92 -5.70
N GLN A 142 -11.10 4.40 -5.65
CA GLN A 142 -10.80 3.13 -4.96
C GLN A 142 -11.12 3.18 -3.47
N ALA A 143 -10.94 4.33 -2.80
CA ALA A 143 -11.36 4.50 -1.41
C ALA A 143 -12.88 4.43 -1.23
N ARG A 144 -13.66 4.99 -2.17
CA ARG A 144 -15.12 4.85 -2.14
C ARG A 144 -15.56 3.41 -2.42
N GLU A 145 -14.89 2.71 -3.34
CA GLU A 145 -15.16 1.28 -3.62
C GLU A 145 -15.01 0.39 -2.38
N VAL A 146 -14.12 0.73 -1.45
CA VAL A 146 -13.94 -0.02 -0.18
C VAL A 146 -14.85 0.46 0.95
N GLY A 147 -15.79 1.38 0.68
CA GLY A 147 -16.77 1.84 1.65
C GLY A 147 -16.41 3.12 2.41
N CYS A 148 -15.33 3.83 2.01
CA CYS A 148 -14.91 5.05 2.69
C CYS A 148 -15.67 6.29 2.20
N VAL A 149 -15.91 7.20 3.14
CA VAL A 149 -16.20 8.60 2.85
C VAL A 149 -14.89 9.28 2.48
N VAL A 150 -14.85 9.98 1.34
CA VAL A 150 -13.64 10.67 0.87
C VAL A 150 -13.90 12.17 0.80
N GLU A 151 -13.15 12.90 1.62
CA GLU A 151 -13.20 14.36 1.68
C GLU A 151 -12.00 14.93 0.91
N SER A 152 -12.22 15.94 0.08
CA SER A 152 -11.17 16.65 -0.64
C SER A 152 -10.89 18.00 0.01
N ARG A 153 -9.60 18.35 0.12
CA ARG A 153 -9.16 19.65 0.62
C ARG A 153 -8.06 20.19 -0.29
N ARG A 154 -8.17 21.45 -0.70
CA ARG A 154 -7.04 22.13 -1.36
C ARG A 154 -5.90 22.24 -0.37
N ALA A 155 -4.72 21.76 -0.73
CA ALA A 155 -3.54 21.99 0.09
C ALA A 155 -3.36 23.51 0.27
N ALA A 156 -3.14 23.94 1.51
CA ALA A 156 -2.80 25.33 1.76
C ALA A 156 -1.54 25.67 0.97
N ALA A 157 -1.53 26.82 0.28
CA ALA A 157 -0.33 27.28 -0.38
C ALA A 157 0.79 27.40 0.68
N PRO A 158 2.00 26.90 0.40
CA PRO A 158 3.11 27.06 1.34
C PRO A 158 3.27 28.56 1.63
N GLN A 159 3.18 28.94 2.91
CA GLN A 159 3.48 30.31 3.32
C GLN A 159 4.95 30.60 2.98
N GLY A 160 5.20 31.40 1.95
CA GLY A 160 6.57 31.88 1.66
C GLY A 160 7.05 31.89 0.21
N GLY A 161 6.21 31.72 -0.81
CA GLY A 161 6.67 31.95 -2.19
C GLY A 161 5.58 31.75 -3.21
N GLY A 162 5.58 32.56 -4.28
CA GLY A 162 4.60 32.57 -5.38
C GLY A 162 4.54 31.27 -6.20
N GLY A 163 4.20 30.15 -5.55
CA GLY A 163 4.19 28.81 -6.10
C GLY A 163 2.77 28.32 -6.39
N LYS A 164 2.65 27.56 -7.49
CA LYS A 164 1.47 26.84 -8.00
C LYS A 164 0.43 26.51 -6.92
N ALA A 165 -0.84 26.80 -7.23
CA ALA A 165 -2.00 26.43 -6.42
C ALA A 165 -1.85 25.02 -5.85
N GLY A 166 -1.95 24.89 -4.52
CA GLY A 166 -1.78 23.63 -3.82
C GLY A 166 -2.68 22.53 -4.37
N GLY A 167 -2.09 21.37 -4.67
CA GLY A 167 -2.83 20.22 -5.19
C GLY A 167 -3.96 19.77 -4.26
N MET A 168 -4.98 19.11 -4.81
CA MET A 168 -6.04 18.50 -4.00
C MET A 168 -5.46 17.35 -3.18
N THR A 169 -5.72 17.39 -1.88
CA THR A 169 -5.46 16.30 -0.93
C THR A 169 -6.77 15.60 -0.62
N TYR A 170 -6.72 14.29 -0.42
CA TYR A 170 -7.89 13.46 -0.17
C TYR A 170 -7.71 12.71 1.15
N THR A 171 -8.68 12.83 2.05
CA THR A 171 -8.74 12.05 3.28
C THR A 171 -9.86 11.03 3.17
N ALA A 172 -9.54 9.75 3.33
CA ALA A 172 -10.52 8.67 3.36
C ALA A 172 -10.84 8.30 4.80
N THR A 173 -12.13 8.16 5.12
CA THR A 173 -12.62 7.76 6.44
C THR A 173 -13.63 6.60 6.34
N LEU A 174 -13.37 5.51 7.05
CA LEU A 174 -14.35 4.44 7.28
C LEU A 174 -15.39 4.91 8.30
N ARG A 175 -16.67 4.86 7.94
CA ARG A 175 -17.81 5.14 8.82
C ARG A 175 -18.71 3.90 8.90
N VAL A 176 -19.49 3.80 9.98
CA VAL A 176 -20.52 2.76 10.13
C VAL A 176 -21.89 3.43 10.06
N PRO A 177 -22.80 2.99 9.17
CA PRO A 177 -22.60 1.94 8.16
C PRO A 177 -21.59 2.35 7.08
N LEU A 178 -20.98 1.36 6.42
CA LEU A 178 -20.09 1.58 5.28
C LEU A 178 -20.87 2.22 4.12
N GLN A 179 -20.21 3.10 3.36
CA GLN A 179 -20.84 3.83 2.26
C GLN A 179 -20.26 3.40 0.92
N PHE A 180 -21.05 2.66 0.14
CA PHE A 180 -20.67 2.22 -1.19
C PHE A 180 -21.32 3.11 -2.26
N PRO A 181 -20.65 3.33 -3.41
CA PRO A 181 -21.28 4.00 -4.54
C PRO A 181 -22.48 3.18 -5.05
N GLU A 182 -23.48 3.87 -5.60
CA GLU A 182 -24.61 3.20 -6.23
C GLU A 182 -24.16 2.35 -7.42
N PRO A 183 -24.79 1.17 -7.63
CA PRO A 183 -24.53 0.37 -8.82
C PRO A 183 -24.80 1.20 -10.08
N ARG A 184 -23.89 1.11 -11.05
CA ARG A 184 -24.10 1.68 -12.38
C ARG A 184 -24.82 0.69 -13.29
#